data_AF-A0A6J4MWW2-F1
#
_entry.id   AF-A0A6J4MWW2-F1
#
_cell.length_a   1.000
_cell.length_b   1.000
_cell.length_c   1.000
_cell.angle_alpha   90.00
_cell.angle_beta   90.00
_cell.angle_gamma   90.00
#
_symmetry.space_group_name_H-M   'P 1'
#
loop_
_entity.id
_entity.type
_entity.pdbx_description
1 polymer ?
#
loop_
_entity_poly.entity_id
_entity_poly.type
_entity_poly.pdbx_seq_one_letter_code
_entity_poly.pdbx_strand_id
1 'polypeptide(L)'
;MQHCFMKAPLSAVLATVVLSALLAGCADKTVEGGGYAGGAPTDVATATESAGEVEVAIPGDGTWRVGTDVEPGFYVAEGGEDCRWSRLGRMDVDYDDVIARGFVARPVVEIMDGDGGFHTDGCGAWTPLESYAGTVLEEVPGDGIWIVGADLEPGTYVAEGGDWCLWQRLLAFTPEHDSIIKGGSSRRATIGPDDVGFYTEGCGSWTRTG
;
A
#
# COMPACT_ATOMS: atom_id res chain seq x y z
N MET A 1 -24.29 -14.52 39.92
CA MET A 1 -24.60 -13.12 39.58
C MET A 1 -24.40 -13.00 38.09
N GLN A 2 -25.47 -12.68 37.37
CA GLN A 2 -25.61 -12.84 35.93
C GLN A 2 -25.30 -11.50 35.26
N HIS A 3 -24.24 -11.44 34.46
CA HIS A 3 -23.88 -10.24 33.70
C HIS A 3 -24.69 -10.20 32.40
N CYS A 4 -25.66 -9.29 32.36
CA CYS A 4 -26.43 -8.96 31.16
C CYS A 4 -25.56 -8.20 30.15
N PHE A 5 -25.50 -8.74 28.93
CA PHE A 5 -25.15 -8.01 27.72
C PHE A 5 -26.22 -6.96 27.42
N MET A 6 -25.81 -5.69 27.24
CA MET A 6 -26.70 -4.63 26.78
C MET A 6 -26.27 -4.18 25.38
N LYS A 7 -27.17 -4.40 24.43
CA LYS A 7 -27.10 -4.02 23.01
C LYS A 7 -27.23 -2.50 22.89
N ALA A 8 -26.30 -1.84 22.19
CA ALA A 8 -26.44 -0.44 21.79
C ALA A 8 -27.25 -0.33 20.47
N PRO A 9 -28.22 0.59 20.35
CA PRO A 9 -28.84 0.90 19.06
C PRO A 9 -28.11 2.05 18.35
N LEU A 10 -27.93 1.90 17.04
CA LEU A 10 -27.58 2.98 16.12
C LEU A 10 -28.65 4.09 16.18
N SER A 11 -28.23 5.35 16.18
CA SER A 11 -29.09 6.48 15.83
C SER A 11 -28.35 7.48 14.96
N ALA A 12 -28.98 7.78 13.83
CA ALA A 12 -28.53 8.67 12.78
C ALA A 12 -28.46 10.13 13.25
N VAL A 13 -27.43 10.85 12.82
CA VAL A 13 -27.27 12.29 13.00
C VAL A 13 -27.81 12.98 11.75
N LEU A 14 -28.90 13.73 11.88
CA LEU A 14 -29.35 14.72 10.89
C LEU A 14 -28.76 16.08 11.27
N ALA A 15 -28.01 16.69 10.35
CA ALA A 15 -27.48 18.04 10.47
C ALA A 15 -28.54 19.08 10.06
N THR A 16 -28.86 20.01 10.96
CA THR A 16 -29.67 21.20 10.66
C THR A 16 -28.75 22.42 10.48
N VAL A 17 -28.78 23.02 9.30
CA VAL A 17 -28.13 24.31 8.98
C VAL A 17 -29.06 25.45 9.40
N VAL A 18 -28.58 26.36 10.25
CA VAL A 18 -29.29 27.59 10.62
C VAL A 18 -28.74 28.74 9.77
N LEU A 19 -29.58 29.25 8.88
CA LEU A 19 -29.35 30.43 8.04
C LEU A 19 -29.74 31.68 8.83
N SER A 20 -28.80 32.60 9.07
CA SER A 20 -29.08 33.92 9.63
C SER A 20 -28.77 35.00 8.60
N ALA A 21 -29.81 35.70 8.17
CA ALA A 21 -29.74 36.84 7.27
C ALA A 21 -29.60 38.16 8.07
N LEU A 22 -28.77 39.08 7.58
CA LEU A 22 -28.74 40.48 7.99
C LEU A 22 -28.94 41.37 6.75
N LEU A 23 -29.96 42.24 6.84
CA LEU A 23 -30.37 43.24 5.85
C LEU A 23 -29.67 44.58 6.11
N ALA A 24 -29.20 45.23 5.04
CA ALA A 24 -29.12 46.69 4.82
C ALA A 24 -28.44 46.93 3.46
N GLY A 25 -28.87 47.77 2.52
CA GLY A 25 -30.00 48.66 2.34
C GLY A 25 -29.86 49.25 0.92
N CYS A 26 -30.98 49.59 0.28
CA CYS A 26 -31.02 50.14 -1.08
C CYS A 26 -30.56 51.61 -1.13
N ALA A 27 -29.75 51.96 -2.13
CA ALA A 27 -29.62 53.33 -2.61
C ALA A 27 -29.37 53.33 -4.13
N ASP A 28 -30.38 53.74 -4.90
CA ASP A 28 -30.32 54.08 -6.32
C ASP A 28 -29.54 55.38 -6.55
N LYS A 29 -28.59 55.38 -7.48
CA LYS A 29 -28.14 56.60 -8.18
C LYS A 29 -27.91 56.33 -9.67
N THR A 30 -28.79 56.98 -10.43
CA THR A 30 -28.76 57.43 -11.83
C THR A 30 -27.48 57.23 -12.65
N VAL A 31 -27.72 56.70 -13.86
CA VAL A 31 -26.82 56.49 -15.01
C VAL A 31 -26.56 57.79 -15.77
N GLU A 32 -25.29 58.06 -16.11
CA GLU A 32 -24.88 58.92 -17.24
C GLU A 32 -23.73 58.19 -17.97
N GLY A 33 -23.82 58.12 -19.31
CA GLY A 33 -23.05 57.20 -20.14
C GLY A 33 -21.64 57.63 -20.53
N GLY A 34 -20.91 56.67 -21.12
CA GLY A 34 -19.64 56.87 -21.81
C GLY A 34 -19.00 55.52 -22.10
N GLY A 35 -19.05 55.08 -23.36
CA GLY A 35 -18.48 53.80 -23.78
C GLY A 35 -16.95 53.81 -23.83
N TYR A 36 -16.32 52.64 -23.77
CA TYR A 36 -15.13 52.24 -24.53
C TYR A 36 -14.92 50.73 -24.36
N ALA A 37 -14.34 50.13 -25.39
CA ALA A 37 -14.30 48.71 -25.69
C ALA A 37 -13.21 47.92 -24.93
N GLY A 38 -13.38 46.60 -24.90
CA GLY A 38 -12.27 45.63 -24.84
C GLY A 38 -12.01 44.98 -23.47
N GLY A 39 -12.29 43.68 -23.37
CA GLY A 39 -11.86 42.83 -22.25
C GLY A 39 -12.42 41.42 -22.39
N ALA A 40 -11.59 40.48 -22.83
CA ALA A 40 -11.90 39.06 -22.99
C ALA A 40 -12.21 38.38 -21.63
N PRO A 41 -12.96 37.26 -21.61
CA PRO A 41 -13.22 36.51 -20.37
C PRO A 41 -11.94 35.85 -19.85
N THR A 42 -11.60 36.14 -18.60
CA THR A 42 -10.44 35.56 -17.89
C THR A 42 -10.77 34.15 -17.41
N ASP A 43 -10.02 33.20 -17.97
CA ASP A 43 -9.58 31.89 -17.46
C ASP A 43 -10.46 31.12 -16.48
N VAL A 44 -11.04 30.04 -17.00
CA VAL A 44 -11.41 28.85 -16.24
C VAL A 44 -10.11 28.19 -15.78
N ALA A 45 -9.80 28.29 -14.49
CA ALA A 45 -8.75 27.51 -13.86
C ALA A 45 -9.18 26.04 -13.86
N THR A 46 -8.73 25.29 -14.86
CA THR A 46 -8.68 23.83 -14.83
C THR A 46 -7.69 23.43 -13.73
N ALA A 47 -8.21 22.91 -12.63
CA ALA A 47 -7.40 22.22 -11.64
C ALA A 47 -6.89 20.92 -12.28
N THR A 48 -5.60 20.90 -12.61
CA THR A 48 -4.88 19.67 -12.93
C THR A 48 -4.74 18.89 -11.63
N GLU A 49 -5.51 17.81 -11.51
CA GLU A 49 -5.29 16.75 -10.53
C GLU A 49 -3.89 16.17 -10.80
N SER A 50 -2.96 16.45 -9.89
CA SER A 50 -1.62 15.85 -9.93
C SER A 50 -1.79 14.37 -9.62
N ALA A 51 -1.49 13.52 -10.60
CA ALA A 51 -1.16 12.13 -10.31
C ALA A 51 -0.06 12.15 -9.23
N GLY A 52 -0.37 11.61 -8.05
CA GLY A 52 0.53 11.61 -6.91
C GLY A 52 1.83 10.92 -7.26
N GLU A 53 2.95 11.58 -6.98
CA GLU A 53 4.28 10.96 -7.04
C GLU A 53 4.30 9.80 -6.03
N VAL A 54 4.79 8.63 -6.46
CA VAL A 54 4.91 7.46 -5.58
C VAL A 54 5.89 7.82 -4.46
N GLU A 55 5.41 7.80 -3.21
CA GLU A 55 6.23 8.15 -2.06
C GLU A 55 7.20 7.00 -1.76
N VAL A 56 8.45 7.14 -2.22
CA VAL A 56 9.53 6.23 -1.84
C VAL A 56 10.01 6.60 -0.45
N ALA A 57 9.84 5.69 0.51
CA ALA A 57 10.23 5.92 1.91
C ALA A 57 11.69 5.51 2.19
N ILE A 58 12.13 4.39 1.60
CA ILE A 58 13.50 3.91 1.72
C ILE A 58 14.10 3.84 0.31
N PRO A 59 15.03 4.73 -0.06
CA PRO A 59 15.55 4.78 -1.43
C PRO A 59 16.52 3.64 -1.80
N GLY A 60 16.96 2.82 -0.83
CA GLY A 60 17.86 1.70 -1.10
C GLY A 60 18.56 1.18 0.15
N ASP A 61 19.73 0.57 -0.09
CA ASP A 61 20.51 -0.14 0.93
C ASP A 61 20.93 0.74 2.10
N GLY A 62 20.98 0.14 3.29
CA GLY A 62 21.41 0.81 4.51
C GLY A 62 20.65 0.36 5.74
N THR A 63 20.85 1.09 6.83
CA THR A 63 20.12 0.91 8.08
C THR A 63 19.39 2.20 8.41
N TRP A 64 18.07 2.11 8.53
CA TRP A 64 17.13 3.23 8.66
C TRP A 64 16.55 3.21 10.07
N ARG A 65 16.63 4.32 10.80
CA ARG A 65 16.05 4.42 12.14
C ARG A 65 14.53 4.52 12.05
N VAL A 66 13.83 3.59 12.69
CA VAL A 66 12.36 3.60 12.71
C VAL A 66 11.86 4.75 13.60
N GLY A 67 10.82 5.44 13.14
CA GLY A 67 10.27 6.67 13.74
C GLY A 67 11.16 7.91 13.56
N THR A 68 12.15 7.86 12.68
CA THR A 68 12.99 9.03 12.34
C THR A 68 13.29 9.07 10.85
N ASP A 69 13.87 8.00 10.31
CA ASP A 69 14.22 7.89 8.89
C ASP A 69 13.12 7.14 8.11
N VAL A 70 12.40 6.22 8.76
CA VAL A 70 11.26 5.49 8.20
C VAL A 70 10.17 5.33 9.26
N GLU A 71 8.90 5.50 8.89
CA GLU A 71 7.78 5.31 9.81
C GLU A 71 7.40 3.83 9.96
N PRO A 72 6.75 3.43 11.06
CA PRO A 72 6.12 2.12 11.16
C PRO A 72 5.04 1.91 10.09
N GLY A 73 4.94 0.71 9.55
CA GLY A 73 3.95 0.37 8.52
C GLY A 73 4.35 -0.83 7.68
N PHE A 74 3.55 -1.13 6.66
CA PHE A 74 3.86 -2.16 5.67
C PHE A 74 4.56 -1.55 4.47
N TYR A 75 5.62 -2.20 4.00
CA TYR A 75 6.42 -1.75 2.88
C TYR A 75 6.63 -2.89 1.88
N VAL A 76 6.62 -2.57 0.59
CA VAL A 76 7.03 -3.48 -0.48
C VAL A 76 8.35 -3.00 -1.07
N ALA A 77 9.29 -3.92 -1.27
CA ALA A 77 10.52 -3.63 -1.97
C ALA A 77 10.32 -3.72 -3.49
N GLU A 78 11.14 -3.01 -4.27
CA GLU A 78 11.30 -3.28 -5.70
C GLU A 78 11.77 -4.72 -5.93
N GLY A 79 12.68 -5.19 -5.07
CA GLY A 79 13.24 -6.53 -5.06
C GLY A 79 14.59 -6.64 -5.77
N GLY A 80 15.20 -7.81 -5.63
CA GLY A 80 16.49 -8.17 -6.22
C GLY A 80 16.89 -9.60 -5.84
N GLU A 81 17.74 -10.24 -6.66
CA GLU A 81 18.11 -11.65 -6.48
C GLU A 81 18.79 -11.94 -5.13
N ASP A 82 19.51 -10.95 -4.59
CA ASP A 82 20.22 -11.05 -3.30
C ASP A 82 19.53 -10.28 -2.16
N CYS A 83 18.27 -9.87 -2.36
CA CYS A 83 17.53 -9.04 -1.43
C CYS A 83 17.44 -9.68 -0.04
N ARG A 84 17.99 -8.97 0.94
CA ARG A 84 17.92 -9.31 2.36
C ARG A 84 17.46 -8.10 3.16
N TRP A 85 16.68 -8.39 4.19
CA TRP A 85 16.22 -7.38 5.11
C TRP A 85 16.28 -7.89 6.55
N SER A 86 16.35 -6.97 7.50
CA SER A 86 16.26 -7.27 8.92
C SER A 86 15.58 -6.14 9.68
N ARG A 87 14.66 -6.50 10.56
CA ARG A 87 14.14 -5.62 11.60
C ARG A 87 15.04 -5.77 12.82
N LEU A 88 15.47 -4.65 13.37
CA LEU A 88 16.46 -4.59 14.45
C LEU A 88 15.83 -3.97 15.69
N GLY A 89 16.17 -4.46 16.88
CA GLY A 89 15.77 -3.86 18.16
C GLY A 89 16.55 -2.57 18.48
N ARG A 90 17.67 -2.35 17.80
CA ARG A 90 18.56 -1.18 17.91
C ARG A 90 19.17 -0.87 16.54
N MET A 91 19.89 0.24 16.41
CA MET A 91 20.53 0.62 15.13
C MET A 91 21.73 -0.24 14.73
N ASP A 92 22.29 -1.01 15.66
CA ASP A 92 23.47 -1.82 15.38
C ASP A 92 23.08 -3.13 14.71
N VAL A 93 23.78 -3.48 13.64
CA VAL A 93 23.56 -4.71 12.86
C VAL A 93 24.34 -5.88 13.49
N ASP A 94 24.20 -6.04 14.81
CA ASP A 94 24.73 -7.20 15.54
C ASP A 94 23.68 -8.33 15.56
N TYR A 95 24.14 -9.58 15.57
CA TYR A 95 23.28 -10.76 15.58
C TYR A 95 22.32 -10.77 16.78
N ASP A 96 22.73 -10.21 17.91
CA ASP A 96 21.93 -10.17 19.14
C ASP A 96 20.77 -9.16 19.09
N ASP A 97 20.76 -8.25 18.11
CA ASP A 97 19.74 -7.20 17.98
C ASP A 97 18.73 -7.48 16.84
N VAL A 98 18.81 -8.63 16.14
CA VAL A 98 17.87 -8.97 15.06
C VAL A 98 16.53 -9.49 15.62
N ILE A 99 15.44 -8.77 15.33
CA ILE A 99 14.06 -9.16 15.66
C ILE A 99 13.53 -10.15 14.63
N ALA A 100 13.69 -9.82 13.34
CA ALA A 100 13.22 -10.62 12.22
C ALA A 100 14.12 -10.37 11.01
N ARG A 101 14.18 -11.35 10.10
CA ARG A 101 14.94 -11.25 8.85
C ARG A 101 14.31 -12.10 7.76
N GLY A 102 14.56 -11.74 6.51
CA GLY A 102 14.09 -12.50 5.36
C GLY A 102 15.07 -12.44 4.20
N PHE A 103 14.97 -13.43 3.33
CA PHE A 103 15.70 -13.56 2.08
C PHE A 103 14.74 -14.08 1.02
N VAL A 104 14.02 -13.17 0.39
CA VAL A 104 13.10 -13.45 -0.72
C VAL A 104 13.31 -12.32 -1.72
N ALA A 105 13.23 -12.64 -3.02
CA ALA A 105 13.61 -11.69 -4.05
C ALA A 105 12.79 -10.39 -3.99
N ARG A 106 11.49 -10.46 -3.70
CA ARG A 106 10.63 -9.28 -3.53
C ARG A 106 9.77 -9.37 -2.26
N PRO A 107 10.25 -8.87 -1.11
CA PRO A 107 9.52 -8.95 0.15
C PRO A 107 8.44 -7.87 0.30
N VAL A 108 7.43 -8.19 1.10
CA VAL A 108 6.57 -7.24 1.81
C VAL A 108 6.82 -7.40 3.30
N VAL A 109 7.07 -6.31 4.01
CA VAL A 109 7.49 -6.34 5.42
C VAL A 109 6.70 -5.33 6.24
N GLU A 110 6.22 -5.78 7.39
CA GLU A 110 5.75 -4.90 8.46
C GLU A 110 6.92 -4.41 9.33
N ILE A 111 7.22 -3.13 9.25
CA ILE A 111 8.11 -2.42 10.19
C ILE A 111 7.25 -1.98 11.37
N MET A 112 7.55 -2.46 12.58
CA MET A 112 6.67 -2.23 13.73
C MET A 112 7.07 -0.97 14.52
N ASP A 113 6.07 -0.36 15.17
CA ASP A 113 6.31 0.63 16.21
C ASP A 113 7.09 -0.02 17.36
N GLY A 114 8.29 0.49 17.63
CA GLY A 114 9.23 -0.06 18.61
C GLY A 114 10.43 -0.82 18.03
N ASP A 115 10.48 -1.07 16.72
CA ASP A 115 11.73 -1.45 16.07
C ASP A 115 12.75 -0.32 16.26
N GLY A 116 14.02 -0.67 16.52
CA GLY A 116 15.11 0.29 16.64
C GLY A 116 15.70 0.70 15.29
N GLY A 117 15.61 -0.18 14.28
CA GLY A 117 16.09 0.07 12.92
C GLY A 117 15.59 -0.96 11.91
N PHE A 118 15.60 -0.59 10.64
CA PHE A 118 15.34 -1.46 9.51
C PHE A 118 16.57 -1.49 8.60
N HIS A 119 17.16 -2.67 8.42
CA HIS A 119 18.30 -2.88 7.54
C HIS A 119 17.84 -3.55 6.25
N THR A 120 18.33 -3.08 5.11
CA THR A 120 18.07 -3.64 3.78
C THR A 120 19.33 -3.60 2.93
N ASP A 121 19.52 -4.64 2.12
CA ASP A 121 20.67 -4.79 1.22
C ASP A 121 20.23 -5.58 -0.03
N GLY A 122 20.46 -5.04 -1.23
CA GLY A 122 20.13 -5.66 -2.50
C GLY A 122 18.63 -5.73 -2.84
N CYS A 123 17.79 -4.94 -2.17
CA CYS A 123 16.32 -4.96 -2.35
C CYS A 123 15.78 -3.83 -3.22
N GLY A 124 16.62 -2.86 -3.61
CA GLY A 124 16.17 -1.63 -4.24
C GLY A 124 15.38 -0.73 -3.28
N ALA A 125 14.54 0.13 -3.82
CA ALA A 125 13.73 1.04 -3.04
C ALA A 125 12.55 0.32 -2.34
N TRP A 126 12.06 0.90 -1.25
CA TRP A 126 10.85 0.45 -0.57
C TRP A 126 9.78 1.54 -0.58
N THR A 127 8.57 1.12 -0.91
CA THR A 127 7.38 1.98 -0.96
C THR A 127 6.40 1.55 0.14
N PRO A 128 5.82 2.49 0.92
CA PRO A 128 4.73 2.18 1.84
C PRO A 128 3.55 1.55 1.07
N LEU A 129 2.97 0.47 1.60
CA LEU A 129 1.80 -0.15 0.96
C LEU A 129 0.60 0.79 0.89
N GLU A 130 0.48 1.75 1.80
CA GLU A 130 -0.63 2.73 1.80
C GLU A 130 -0.64 3.62 0.54
N SER A 131 0.54 3.87 -0.05
CA SER A 131 0.71 4.64 -1.28
C SER A 131 1.10 3.78 -2.48
N TYR A 132 1.20 2.46 -2.29
CA TYR A 132 1.62 1.54 -3.35
C TYR A 132 0.49 1.32 -4.36
N ALA A 133 0.63 1.90 -5.54
CA ALA A 133 -0.32 1.72 -6.64
C ALA A 133 -0.08 0.43 -7.45
N GLY A 134 1.15 -0.09 -7.43
CA GLY A 134 1.55 -1.25 -8.21
C GLY A 134 1.38 -1.09 -9.72
N THR A 135 1.49 -2.20 -10.43
CA THR A 135 1.09 -2.32 -11.83
C THR A 135 0.63 -3.74 -12.06
N VAL A 136 -0.61 -3.90 -12.52
CA VAL A 136 -1.17 -5.22 -12.79
C VAL A 136 -0.37 -5.89 -13.91
N LEU A 137 0.26 -7.01 -13.57
CA LEU A 137 1.12 -7.79 -14.44
C LEU A 137 0.30 -8.86 -15.17
N GLU A 138 0.54 -9.01 -16.47
CA GLU A 138 0.03 -10.16 -17.23
C GLU A 138 0.75 -11.46 -16.83
N GLU A 139 2.01 -11.33 -16.40
CA GLU A 139 2.86 -12.40 -15.93
C GLU A 139 3.59 -11.97 -14.65
N VAL A 140 3.47 -12.78 -13.60
CA VAL A 140 4.21 -12.58 -12.35
C VAL A 140 5.62 -13.15 -12.54
N PRO A 141 6.69 -12.35 -12.50
CA PRO A 141 8.00 -12.72 -13.04
C PRO A 141 8.78 -13.75 -12.20
N GLY A 142 8.36 -14.01 -10.96
CA GLY A 142 9.02 -15.02 -10.13
C GLY A 142 8.85 -14.80 -8.64
N ASP A 143 9.91 -15.13 -7.92
CA ASP A 143 9.90 -15.25 -6.45
C ASP A 143 9.62 -13.92 -5.77
N GLY A 144 8.85 -13.97 -4.70
CA GLY A 144 8.39 -12.76 -4.02
C GLY A 144 7.00 -12.86 -3.45
N ILE A 145 6.59 -11.73 -2.86
CA ILE A 145 5.24 -11.45 -2.43
C ILE A 145 4.66 -10.43 -3.40
N TRP A 146 3.51 -10.76 -3.97
CA TRP A 146 2.81 -9.96 -4.97
C TRP A 146 1.45 -9.55 -4.43
N ILE A 147 1.15 -8.25 -4.46
CA ILE A 147 -0.07 -7.68 -3.89
C ILE A 147 -1.24 -7.92 -4.85
N VAL A 148 -2.28 -8.60 -4.36
CA VAL A 148 -3.49 -8.85 -5.17
C VAL A 148 -4.29 -7.57 -5.31
N GLY A 149 -4.68 -7.24 -6.54
CA GLY A 149 -5.35 -5.99 -6.92
C GLY A 149 -4.41 -4.84 -7.27
N ALA A 150 -3.10 -4.96 -6.99
CA ALA A 150 -2.09 -3.97 -7.37
C ALA A 150 -1.06 -4.54 -8.35
N ASP A 151 -0.49 -5.71 -8.04
CA ASP A 151 0.48 -6.41 -8.88
C ASP A 151 -0.16 -7.46 -9.78
N LEU A 152 -1.27 -8.07 -9.35
CA LEU A 152 -1.97 -9.08 -10.13
C LEU A 152 -3.46 -9.13 -9.80
N GLU A 153 -4.26 -9.59 -10.76
CA GLU A 153 -5.70 -9.78 -10.57
C GLU A 153 -6.01 -11.18 -10.00
N PRO A 154 -7.11 -11.34 -9.24
CA PRO A 154 -7.61 -12.66 -8.87
C PRO A 154 -7.79 -13.56 -10.10
N GLY A 155 -7.53 -14.85 -9.95
CA GLY A 155 -7.61 -15.80 -11.06
C GLY A 155 -6.77 -17.04 -10.86
N THR A 156 -6.76 -17.89 -11.89
CA THR A 156 -6.02 -19.13 -11.96
C THR A 156 -4.75 -18.92 -12.76
N TYR A 157 -3.63 -19.19 -12.11
CA TYR A 157 -2.30 -19.03 -12.65
C TYR A 157 -1.64 -20.38 -12.87
N VAL A 158 -0.78 -20.44 -13.89
CA VAL A 158 0.08 -21.60 -14.17
C VAL A 158 1.54 -21.15 -14.14
N ALA A 159 2.34 -21.84 -13.34
CA ALA A 159 3.77 -21.58 -13.23
C ALA A 159 4.57 -22.29 -14.33
N GLU A 160 5.69 -21.71 -14.75
CA GLU A 160 6.72 -22.38 -15.55
C GLU A 160 7.35 -23.59 -14.82
N GLY A 161 7.33 -23.56 -13.50
CA GLY A 161 7.95 -24.55 -12.62
C GLY A 161 9.45 -24.31 -12.43
N GLY A 162 10.02 -25.06 -11.49
CA GLY A 162 11.45 -25.07 -11.20
C GLY A 162 11.83 -26.35 -10.47
N ASP A 163 13.05 -26.40 -9.91
CA ASP A 163 13.55 -27.55 -9.14
C ASP A 163 12.65 -27.88 -7.93
N TRP A 164 11.97 -26.86 -7.43
CA TRP A 164 10.91 -26.94 -6.45
C TRP A 164 9.92 -25.80 -6.73
N CYS A 165 8.71 -25.85 -6.18
CA CYS A 165 7.76 -24.76 -6.35
C CYS A 165 6.88 -24.73 -5.11
N LEU A 166 6.93 -23.62 -4.37
CA LEU A 166 6.07 -23.35 -3.23
C LEU A 166 5.33 -22.04 -3.47
N TRP A 167 4.05 -22.03 -3.11
CA TRP A 167 3.25 -20.82 -3.14
C TRP A 167 2.27 -20.78 -2.00
N GLN A 168 1.87 -19.56 -1.62
CA GLN A 168 0.88 -19.30 -0.60
C GLN A 168 -0.05 -18.16 -1.04
N ARG A 169 -1.35 -18.33 -0.76
CA ARG A 169 -2.34 -17.27 -0.77
C ARG A 169 -2.40 -16.66 0.62
N LEU A 170 -2.34 -15.34 0.69
CA LEU A 170 -2.19 -14.61 1.94
C LEU A 170 -3.46 -13.83 2.28
N LEU A 171 -3.86 -13.87 3.54
CA LEU A 171 -4.93 -13.07 4.15
C LEU A 171 -4.37 -11.77 4.76
N ALA A 172 -3.10 -11.77 5.15
CA ALA A 172 -2.36 -10.63 5.69
C ALA A 172 -0.87 -10.77 5.33
N PHE A 173 -0.10 -9.68 5.46
CA PHE A 173 1.35 -9.69 5.28
C PHE A 173 2.13 -9.85 6.60
N THR A 174 1.47 -10.30 7.66
CA THR A 174 2.10 -10.56 8.95
C THR A 174 2.72 -11.97 8.95
N PRO A 175 3.79 -12.22 9.74
CA PRO A 175 4.46 -13.52 9.82
C PRO A 175 3.64 -14.61 10.55
N GLU A 176 2.37 -14.37 10.82
CA GLU A 176 1.51 -15.23 11.63
C GLU A 176 0.95 -16.37 10.76
N HIS A 177 0.76 -17.56 11.34
CA HIS A 177 0.33 -18.72 10.57
C HIS A 177 -1.12 -18.59 10.04
N ASP A 178 -1.96 -17.79 10.69
CA ASP A 178 -3.32 -17.45 10.24
C ASP A 178 -3.36 -16.46 9.08
N SER A 179 -2.21 -15.88 8.72
CA SER A 179 -2.05 -15.04 7.52
C SER A 179 -1.99 -15.85 6.23
N ILE A 180 -1.90 -17.19 6.32
CA ILE A 180 -1.91 -18.09 5.16
C ILE A 180 -3.31 -18.67 4.97
N ILE A 181 -3.96 -18.33 3.85
CA ILE A 181 -5.24 -18.93 3.42
C ILE A 181 -5.01 -20.35 2.92
N LYS A 182 -4.00 -20.52 2.06
CA LYS A 182 -3.68 -21.81 1.43
C LYS A 182 -2.27 -21.82 0.91
N GLY A 183 -1.51 -22.87 1.22
CA GLY A 183 -0.26 -23.20 0.56
C GLY A 183 -0.41 -24.31 -0.49
N GLY A 184 0.56 -24.41 -1.39
CA GLY A 184 0.65 -25.51 -2.34
C GLY A 184 2.03 -25.64 -2.97
N SER A 185 2.22 -26.78 -3.64
CA SER A 185 3.43 -27.10 -4.42
C SER A 185 3.15 -27.50 -5.87
N SER A 186 1.89 -27.36 -6.31
CA SER A 186 1.51 -27.56 -7.71
C SER A 186 1.86 -26.34 -8.55
N ARG A 187 2.15 -26.55 -9.83
CA ARG A 187 2.31 -25.48 -10.84
C ARG A 187 1.01 -24.74 -11.20
N ARG A 188 -0.05 -24.91 -10.40
CA ARG A 188 -1.34 -24.23 -10.58
C ARG A 188 -1.79 -23.68 -9.24
N ALA A 189 -2.18 -22.41 -9.23
CA ALA A 189 -2.75 -21.73 -8.08
C ALA A 189 -4.01 -20.98 -8.53
N THR A 190 -5.03 -20.92 -7.67
CA THR A 190 -6.24 -20.12 -7.91
C THR A 190 -6.35 -19.10 -6.77
N ILE A 191 -6.05 -17.85 -7.11
CA ILE A 191 -5.98 -16.67 -6.24
C ILE A 191 -7.38 -16.07 -6.16
N GLY A 192 -7.87 -15.90 -4.93
CA GLY A 192 -9.21 -15.40 -4.65
C GLY A 192 -9.27 -13.86 -4.66
N PRO A 193 -10.47 -13.28 -4.80
CA PRO A 193 -10.66 -11.84 -4.74
C PRO A 193 -10.44 -11.24 -3.35
N ASP A 194 -10.52 -12.06 -2.30
CA ASP A 194 -10.30 -11.64 -0.90
C ASP A 194 -8.86 -11.93 -0.42
N ASP A 195 -8.01 -12.45 -1.30
CA ASP A 195 -6.59 -12.61 -0.99
C ASP A 195 -5.94 -11.23 -1.01
N VAL A 196 -5.06 -10.93 -0.05
CA VAL A 196 -4.30 -9.68 -0.05
C VAL A 196 -2.97 -9.83 -0.78
N GLY A 197 -2.44 -11.06 -0.83
CA GLY A 197 -1.12 -11.33 -1.38
C GLY A 197 -0.96 -12.73 -1.92
N PHE A 198 -0.01 -12.87 -2.83
CA PHE A 198 0.45 -14.14 -3.37
C PHE A 198 1.96 -14.25 -3.17
N TYR A 199 2.37 -15.17 -2.31
CA TYR A 199 3.78 -15.53 -2.13
C TYR A 199 4.13 -16.71 -3.04
N THR A 200 5.28 -16.65 -3.68
CA THR A 200 5.82 -17.74 -4.51
C THR A 200 7.34 -17.80 -4.36
N GLU A 201 7.88 -19.02 -4.41
CA GLU A 201 9.32 -19.27 -4.41
C GLU A 201 9.66 -20.55 -5.21
N GLY A 202 10.70 -20.48 -6.02
CA GLY A 202 11.18 -21.56 -6.89
C GLY A 202 10.29 -21.87 -8.11
N CYS A 203 9.13 -21.25 -8.24
CA CYS A 203 8.14 -21.65 -9.26
C CYS A 203 8.42 -21.13 -10.67
N GLY A 204 9.40 -20.24 -10.87
CA GLY A 204 9.54 -19.47 -12.10
C GLY A 204 8.38 -18.48 -12.27
N SER A 205 8.16 -18.00 -13.51
CA SER A 205 7.08 -17.04 -13.75
C SER A 205 5.70 -17.70 -13.73
N TRP A 206 4.67 -16.90 -13.46
CA TRP A 206 3.26 -17.33 -13.46
C TRP A 206 2.43 -16.55 -14.46
N THR A 207 1.79 -17.28 -15.38
CA THR A 207 0.85 -16.70 -16.36
C THR A 207 -0.59 -16.89 -15.91
N ARG A 208 -1.42 -15.84 -16.00
CA ARG A 208 -2.87 -15.92 -15.73
C ARG A 208 -3.57 -16.69 -16.86
N THR A 209 -4.41 -17.67 -16.52
CA THR A 209 -5.08 -18.57 -17.48
C THR A 209 -6.62 -18.54 -17.41
N GLY A 210 -7.21 -17.89 -16.41
CA GLY A 210 -8.66 -17.76 -16.28
C GLY A 210 -9.11 -17.27 -14.93
#